data_AF-A0A2V7WSJ5-F1
#
_entry.id   AF-A0A2V7WSJ5-F1
#
_cell.length_a   1.000
_cell.length_b   1.000
_cell.length_c   1.000
_cell.angle_alpha   90.00
_cell.angle_beta   90.00
_cell.angle_gamma   90.00
#
_symmetry.space_group_name_H-M   'P 1'
#
loop_
_entity.id
_entity.type
_entity.pdbx_description
1 polymer ?
#
loop_
_entity_poly.entity_id
_entity_poly.type
_entity_poly.pdbx_seq_one_letter_code
_entity_poly.pdbx_strand_id
1 'polypeptide(L)'
;MSDGAGHWNLSEVRQGTIKPEGKEENILRPDADGKLAVMERTVSQQSSAAGETRAINETYSTNVPGQAGNEGLHLVQRESTVQRSTGGRESTVRQVEGPNPGNPGDALRVTQQAIDIVRPDGRGSAEQKSTVVTFGPDGQGHTAFVDIGKTSDPGVVRVDTQSSAKTKK
;
A
#
# COMPACT_ATOMS: atom_id res chain seq x y z
N MET A 1 26.92 -7.11 -4.49
CA MET A 1 28.08 -6.91 -3.60
C MET A 1 29.04 -8.06 -3.82
N SER A 2 30.36 -7.80 -3.87
CA SER A 2 31.36 -8.86 -3.99
C SER A 2 31.87 -9.28 -2.61
N ASP A 3 32.23 -10.55 -2.44
CA ASP A 3 32.72 -11.16 -1.18
C ASP A 3 34.15 -10.74 -0.78
N GLY A 4 34.71 -9.68 -1.37
CA GLY A 4 36.09 -9.27 -1.14
C GLY A 4 37.13 -10.13 -1.87
N ALA A 5 36.75 -11.32 -2.35
CA ALA A 5 37.57 -12.19 -3.21
C ALA A 5 37.19 -12.09 -4.71
N GLY A 6 36.18 -11.29 -5.05
CA GLY A 6 35.76 -11.02 -6.43
C GLY A 6 34.54 -11.83 -6.89
N HIS A 7 33.95 -12.66 -6.03
CA HIS A 7 32.74 -13.41 -6.36
C HIS A 7 31.49 -12.57 -6.08
N TRP A 8 30.46 -12.74 -6.91
CA TRP A 8 29.17 -12.06 -6.74
C TRP A 8 28.30 -12.81 -5.73
N ASN A 9 27.73 -12.08 -4.77
CA ASN A 9 26.72 -12.63 -3.86
C ASN A 9 25.30 -12.29 -4.33
N LEU A 10 24.42 -13.29 -4.30
CA LEU A 10 22.99 -13.10 -4.43
C LEU A 10 22.49 -12.31 -3.21
N SER A 11 21.73 -11.24 -3.43
CA SER A 11 21.24 -10.38 -2.35
C SER A 11 19.73 -10.44 -2.15
N GLU A 12 18.99 -10.59 -3.24
CA GLU A 12 17.53 -10.63 -3.23
C GLU A 12 17.01 -11.42 -4.43
N VAL A 13 15.94 -12.18 -4.23
CA VAL A 13 15.14 -12.80 -5.29
C VAL A 13 13.72 -12.29 -5.16
N ARG A 14 13.11 -11.91 -6.29
CA ARG A 14 11.69 -11.56 -6.38
C ARG A 14 10.99 -12.62 -7.21
N GLN A 15 9.94 -13.20 -6.67
CA GLN A 15 9.12 -14.19 -7.36
C GLN A 15 7.64 -13.82 -7.23
N GLY A 16 6.85 -14.08 -8.26
CA GLY A 16 5.42 -13.77 -8.26
C GLY A 16 4.59 -14.88 -8.88
N THR A 17 3.38 -15.07 -8.38
CA THR A 17 2.38 -15.99 -8.90
C THR A 17 1.07 -15.24 -9.11
N ILE A 18 0.44 -15.46 -10.26
CA ILE A 18 -0.90 -14.93 -10.55
C ILE A 18 -1.87 -16.12 -10.55
N LYS A 19 -2.97 -15.97 -9.81
CA LYS A 19 -4.04 -16.95 -9.70
C LYS A 19 -5.39 -16.25 -9.98
N PRO A 20 -6.47 -16.99 -10.27
CA PRO A 20 -7.80 -16.40 -10.50
C PRO A 20 -8.30 -15.52 -9.34
N GLU A 21 -7.96 -15.87 -8.11
CA GLU A 21 -8.34 -15.17 -6.88
C GLU A 21 -7.45 -13.96 -6.55
N GLY A 22 -6.32 -13.77 -7.24
CA GLY A 22 -5.39 -12.69 -6.94
C GLY A 22 -3.94 -12.96 -7.37
N LYS A 23 -3.07 -12.03 -7.00
CA LYS A 23 -1.63 -12.08 -7.26
C LYS A 23 -0.89 -12.18 -5.93
N GLU A 24 0.20 -12.93 -5.92
CA GLU A 24 1.11 -13.04 -4.79
C GLU A 24 2.53 -12.76 -5.25
N GLU A 25 3.29 -11.97 -4.49
CA GLU A 25 4.70 -11.67 -4.73
C GLU A 25 5.51 -11.91 -3.46
N ASN A 26 6.68 -12.52 -3.58
CA ASN A 26 7.58 -12.80 -2.48
C ASN A 26 8.96 -12.17 -2.74
N ILE A 27 9.54 -11.57 -1.71
CA ILE A 27 10.92 -11.11 -1.67
C ILE A 27 11.70 -12.05 -0.76
N LEU A 28 12.72 -12.69 -1.31
CA LEU A 28 13.57 -13.63 -0.61
C LEU A 28 14.97 -13.07 -0.48
N ARG A 29 15.61 -13.30 0.67
CA ARG A 29 17.01 -12.97 0.91
C ARG A 29 17.73 -14.16 1.52
N PRO A 30 19.05 -14.31 1.29
CA PRO A 30 19.85 -15.28 2.02
C PRO A 30 19.76 -15.02 3.53
N ASP A 31 19.51 -16.07 4.29
CA ASP A 31 19.60 -16.08 5.75
C ASP A 31 21.06 -16.25 6.22
N ALA A 32 21.26 -16.42 7.53
CA ALA A 32 22.58 -16.62 8.12
C ALA A 32 23.29 -17.90 7.64
N ASP A 33 22.54 -18.89 7.16
CA ASP A 33 23.06 -20.14 6.59
C ASP A 33 23.24 -20.06 5.05
N GLY A 34 22.94 -18.90 4.45
CA GLY A 34 23.00 -18.68 3.01
C GLY A 34 21.82 -19.25 2.22
N LYS A 35 20.77 -19.72 2.88
CA LYS A 35 19.54 -20.23 2.24
C LYS A 35 18.55 -19.10 2.01
N LEU A 36 17.75 -19.20 0.95
CA LEU A 36 16.73 -18.19 0.67
C LEU A 36 15.54 -18.32 1.65
N ALA A 37 15.29 -17.27 2.42
CA ALA A 37 14.12 -17.12 3.28
C ALA A 37 13.23 -15.97 2.78
N VAL A 38 11.91 -16.10 2.93
CA VAL A 38 10.96 -15.06 2.56
C VAL A 38 11.01 -13.94 3.60
N MET A 39 11.44 -12.75 3.18
CA MET A 39 11.46 -11.56 4.04
C MET A 39 10.17 -10.74 3.94
N GLU A 40 9.57 -10.71 2.75
CA GLU A 40 8.33 -9.99 2.46
C GLU A 40 7.45 -10.81 1.53
N ARG A 41 6.14 -10.75 1.78
CA ARG A 41 5.10 -11.35 0.93
C ARG A 41 4.00 -10.33 0.72
N THR A 42 3.66 -10.03 -0.53
CA THR A 42 2.53 -9.17 -0.87
C THR A 42 1.44 -10.00 -1.52
N VAL A 43 0.22 -9.89 -1.01
CA VAL A 43 -0.97 -10.56 -1.56
C VAL A 43 -1.95 -9.50 -2.05
N SER A 44 -2.33 -9.58 -3.31
CA SER A 44 -3.23 -8.65 -3.98
C SER A 44 -4.48 -9.37 -4.43
N GLN A 45 -5.64 -8.86 -4.06
CA GLN A 45 -6.94 -9.39 -4.46
C GLN A 45 -7.80 -8.26 -5.02
N GLN A 46 -8.60 -8.57 -6.04
CA GLN A 46 -9.55 -7.62 -6.60
C GLN A 46 -10.87 -8.32 -6.92
N SER A 47 -11.98 -7.68 -6.59
CA SER A 47 -13.31 -8.12 -6.97
C SER A 47 -14.13 -6.92 -7.47
N SER A 48 -15.04 -7.19 -8.40
CA SER A 48 -15.95 -6.18 -8.95
C SER A 48 -17.37 -6.72 -8.92
N ALA A 49 -18.28 -5.98 -8.31
CA ALA A 49 -19.70 -6.33 -8.22
C ALA A 49 -20.57 -5.06 -8.20
N ALA A 50 -21.67 -5.06 -8.95
CA ALA A 50 -22.71 -4.02 -8.91
C ALA A 50 -22.19 -2.56 -9.03
N GLY A 51 -21.24 -2.30 -9.93
CA GLY A 51 -20.69 -0.96 -10.15
C GLY A 51 -19.67 -0.50 -9.09
N GLU A 52 -19.27 -1.41 -8.21
CA GLU A 52 -18.21 -1.24 -7.23
C GLU A 52 -17.05 -2.19 -7.52
N THR A 53 -15.82 -1.68 -7.49
CA THR A 53 -14.60 -2.47 -7.51
C THR A 53 -13.88 -2.32 -6.18
N ARG A 54 -13.52 -3.45 -5.56
CA ARG A 54 -12.72 -3.51 -4.34
C ARG A 54 -11.40 -4.17 -4.64
N ALA A 55 -10.31 -3.53 -4.25
CA ALA A 55 -8.98 -4.11 -4.25
C ALA A 55 -8.42 -4.11 -2.83
N ILE A 56 -7.72 -5.18 -2.46
CA ILE A 56 -7.00 -5.31 -1.19
C ILE A 56 -5.57 -5.73 -1.52
N ASN A 57 -4.60 -5.01 -0.99
CA ASN A 57 -3.18 -5.39 -1.00
C ASN A 57 -2.71 -5.54 0.44
N GLU A 58 -2.21 -6.71 0.78
CA GLU A 58 -1.67 -7.03 2.10
C GLU A 58 -0.17 -7.29 1.98
N THR A 59 0.63 -6.55 2.74
CA THR A 59 2.08 -6.75 2.82
C THR A 59 2.41 -7.38 4.15
N TYR A 60 3.03 -8.54 4.09
CA TYR A 60 3.55 -9.30 5.21
C TYR A 60 5.06 -9.18 5.26
N SER A 61 5.63 -8.94 6.44
CA SER A 61 7.07 -8.80 6.62
C SER A 61 7.54 -9.44 7.92
N THR A 62 8.78 -9.90 7.92
CA THR A 62 9.54 -10.31 9.11
C THR A 62 10.05 -9.13 9.94
N ASN A 63 10.04 -7.92 9.35
CA ASN A 63 10.44 -6.69 10.02
C ASN A 63 9.22 -5.85 10.38
N VAL A 64 8.76 -5.97 11.63
CA VAL A 64 7.62 -5.19 12.16
C VAL A 64 8.15 -3.97 12.90
N PRO A 65 7.74 -2.74 12.53
CA PRO A 65 8.11 -1.54 13.27
C PRO A 65 7.76 -1.64 14.76
N GLY A 66 8.74 -1.38 15.64
CA GLY A 66 8.56 -1.48 17.09
C GLY A 66 8.79 -2.88 17.68
N GLN A 67 9.12 -3.88 16.86
CA GLN A 67 9.44 -5.24 17.29
C GLN A 67 10.86 -5.62 16.84
N ALA A 68 11.54 -6.44 17.63
CA ALA A 68 12.76 -7.10 17.14
C ALA A 68 12.38 -8.07 16.01
N GLY A 69 13.14 -8.07 14.93
CA GLY A 69 12.90 -8.97 13.79
C GLY A 69 12.84 -10.42 14.24
N ASN A 70 11.87 -11.16 13.73
CA ASN A 70 11.73 -12.60 13.93
C ASN A 70 11.63 -13.30 12.57
N GLU A 71 11.62 -14.63 12.58
CA GLU A 71 11.58 -15.42 11.34
C GLU A 71 10.17 -15.50 10.73
N GLY A 72 9.14 -15.01 11.42
CA GLY A 72 7.74 -15.10 11.00
C GLY A 72 7.29 -13.91 10.17
N LEU A 73 6.48 -14.16 9.15
CA LEU A 73 5.80 -13.09 8.41
C LEU A 73 4.60 -12.57 9.20
N HIS A 74 4.59 -11.27 9.46
CA HIS A 74 3.47 -10.56 10.10
C HIS A 74 2.84 -9.59 9.13
N LEU A 75 1.52 -9.42 9.18
CA LEU A 75 0.84 -8.40 8.39
C LEU A 75 1.27 -7.00 8.87
N VAL A 76 2.03 -6.28 8.06
CA VAL A 76 2.58 -4.95 8.40
C VAL A 76 1.89 -3.82 7.65
N GLN A 77 1.14 -4.14 6.60
CA GLN A 77 0.33 -3.15 5.91
C GLN A 77 -0.87 -3.82 5.25
N ARG A 78 -2.03 -3.20 5.36
CA ARG A 78 -3.19 -3.49 4.51
C ARG A 78 -3.59 -2.22 3.80
N GLU A 79 -3.66 -2.29 2.49
CA GLU A 79 -4.22 -1.25 1.65
C GLU A 79 -5.52 -1.74 1.05
N SER A 80 -6.60 -1.00 1.24
CA SER A 80 -7.88 -1.25 0.58
C SER A 80 -8.25 -0.10 -0.33
N THR A 81 -8.73 -0.43 -1.52
CA THR A 81 -9.26 0.55 -2.48
C THR A 81 -10.69 0.16 -2.83
N VAL A 82 -11.60 1.11 -2.71
CA VAL A 82 -12.99 0.97 -3.14
C VAL A 82 -13.28 2.03 -4.18
N GLN A 83 -13.61 1.57 -5.38
CA GLN A 83 -14.05 2.41 -6.49
C GLN A 83 -15.54 2.20 -6.70
N ARG A 84 -16.29 3.28 -6.84
CA ARG A 84 -17.73 3.25 -7.12
C ARG A 84 -18.05 4.21 -8.25
N SER A 85 -18.91 3.78 -9.15
CA SER A 85 -19.54 4.66 -10.13
C SER A 85 -21.05 4.66 -9.92
N THR A 86 -21.64 5.84 -9.73
CA THR A 86 -23.09 5.97 -9.52
C THR A 86 -23.58 7.24 -10.19
N GLY A 87 -24.49 7.11 -11.16
CA GLY A 87 -25.10 8.25 -11.85
C GLY A 87 -24.08 9.17 -12.54
N GLY A 88 -23.00 8.61 -13.10
CA GLY A 88 -21.92 9.35 -13.74
C GLY A 88 -20.92 10.01 -12.78
N ARG A 89 -21.15 9.95 -11.47
CA ARG A 89 -20.18 10.34 -10.45
C ARG A 89 -19.29 9.15 -10.12
N GLU A 90 -17.99 9.38 -10.08
CA GLU A 90 -17.02 8.39 -9.62
C GLU A 90 -16.47 8.78 -8.26
N SER A 91 -16.26 7.77 -7.41
CA SER A 91 -15.55 7.94 -6.16
C SER A 91 -14.56 6.81 -5.94
N THR A 92 -13.33 7.18 -5.58
CA THR A 92 -12.30 6.24 -5.14
C THR A 92 -11.97 6.55 -3.69
N VAL A 93 -11.98 5.53 -2.83
CA VAL A 93 -11.48 5.62 -1.46
C VAL A 93 -10.36 4.62 -1.31
N ARG A 94 -9.18 5.11 -0.93
CA ARG A 94 -8.01 4.30 -0.62
C ARG A 94 -7.67 4.45 0.86
N GLN A 95 -7.56 3.34 1.57
CA GLN A 95 -7.26 3.32 2.99
C GLN A 95 -5.99 2.48 3.20
N VAL A 96 -5.03 3.04 3.94
CA VAL A 96 -3.81 2.35 4.36
C VAL A 96 -3.90 2.11 5.86
N GLU A 97 -3.69 0.85 6.24
CA GLU A 97 -3.65 0.38 7.61
C GLU A 97 -2.25 -0.13 7.92
N GLY A 98 -1.76 0.14 9.13
CA GLY A 98 -0.45 -0.30 9.60
C GLY A 98 -0.44 -0.63 11.10
N PRO A 99 0.61 -1.31 11.59
CA PRO A 99 0.75 -1.66 12.99
C PRO A 99 0.96 -0.42 13.85
N ASN A 100 0.63 -0.53 15.13
CA ASN A 100 0.99 0.47 16.12
C ASN A 100 2.45 0.28 16.56
N PRO A 101 3.41 1.18 16.26
CA PRO A 101 4.81 0.97 16.65
C PRO A 101 5.03 0.88 18.15
N GLY A 102 4.13 1.47 18.97
CA GLY A 102 4.19 1.37 20.43
C GLY A 102 3.59 0.08 20.99
N ASN A 103 2.81 -0.65 20.19
CA ASN A 103 2.25 -1.95 20.54
C ASN A 103 2.00 -2.78 19.25
N PRO A 104 3.05 -3.41 18.68
CA PRO A 104 2.96 -4.07 17.38
C PRO A 104 2.04 -5.29 17.34
N GLY A 105 1.64 -5.82 18.51
CA GLY A 105 0.69 -6.93 18.62
C GLY A 105 -0.78 -6.52 18.52
N ASP A 106 -1.09 -5.22 18.51
CA ASP A 106 -2.44 -4.73 18.28
C ASP A 106 -2.90 -4.98 16.84
N ALA A 107 -4.22 -4.95 16.62
CA ALA A 107 -4.78 -4.94 15.28
C ALA A 107 -4.27 -3.73 14.47
N LEU A 108 -4.22 -3.87 13.14
CA LEU A 108 -3.87 -2.76 12.27
C LEU A 108 -4.85 -1.60 12.47
N ARG A 109 -4.33 -0.38 12.38
CA ARG A 109 -5.11 0.86 12.42
C ARG A 109 -4.95 1.62 11.13
N VAL A 110 -5.99 2.37 10.75
CA VAL A 110 -5.89 3.32 9.64
C VAL A 110 -4.82 4.35 9.98
N THR A 111 -3.86 4.52 9.07
CA THR A 111 -2.81 5.53 9.16
C THR A 111 -3.00 6.61 8.10
N GLN A 112 -3.67 6.26 6.99
CA GLN A 112 -3.96 7.19 5.91
C GLN A 112 -5.24 6.81 5.17
N GLN A 113 -5.96 7.82 4.71
CA GLN A 113 -7.11 7.66 3.82
C GLN A 113 -7.06 8.74 2.73
N ALA A 114 -7.13 8.32 1.47
CA ALA A 114 -7.30 9.19 0.33
C ALA A 114 -8.71 9.01 -0.23
N ILE A 115 -9.39 10.12 -0.51
CA ILE A 115 -10.72 10.16 -1.10
C ILE A 115 -10.66 11.01 -2.36
N ASP A 116 -11.10 10.43 -3.46
CA ASP A 116 -11.26 11.11 -4.74
C ASP A 116 -12.71 11.05 -5.17
N ILE A 117 -13.22 12.20 -5.60
CA ILE A 117 -14.58 12.33 -6.10
C ILE A 117 -14.51 13.08 -7.43
N VAL A 118 -15.00 12.45 -8.49
CA VAL A 118 -15.13 13.04 -9.82
C VAL A 118 -16.61 13.24 -10.12
N ARG A 119 -16.98 14.47 -10.48
CA ARG A 119 -18.34 14.85 -10.84
C ARG A 119 -18.37 15.47 -12.24
N PRO A 120 -19.15 14.92 -13.18
CA PRO A 120 -19.28 15.51 -14.51
C PRO A 120 -20.01 16.86 -14.42
N ASP A 121 -19.56 17.84 -15.20
CA ASP A 121 -20.12 19.20 -15.21
C ASP A 121 -21.07 19.47 -16.40
N GLY A 122 -21.36 18.44 -17.20
CA GLY A 122 -22.29 18.49 -18.33
C GLY A 122 -21.76 19.18 -19.59
N ARG A 123 -20.51 19.69 -19.60
CA ARG A 123 -19.88 20.33 -20.78
C ARG A 123 -18.69 19.53 -21.34
N GLY A 124 -18.58 18.25 -20.99
CA GLY A 124 -17.46 17.40 -21.38
C GLY A 124 -16.24 17.53 -20.47
N SER A 125 -16.35 18.28 -19.37
CA SER A 125 -15.36 18.31 -18.29
C SER A 125 -15.93 17.72 -16.99
N ALA A 126 -15.05 17.39 -16.05
CA ALA A 126 -15.43 16.97 -14.70
C ALA A 126 -14.73 17.83 -13.66
N GLU A 127 -15.39 18.07 -12.54
CA GLU A 127 -14.76 18.56 -11.32
C GLU A 127 -14.22 17.36 -10.53
N GLN A 128 -12.95 17.43 -10.15
CA GLN A 128 -12.32 16.47 -9.26
C GLN A 128 -12.02 17.14 -7.91
N LYS A 129 -12.35 16.44 -6.83
CA LYS A 129 -11.90 16.76 -5.48
C LYS A 129 -11.12 15.60 -4.92
N SER A 130 -9.88 15.87 -4.53
CA SER A 130 -8.97 14.93 -3.89
C SER A 130 -8.72 15.36 -2.45
N THR A 131 -8.75 14.43 -1.50
CA THR A 131 -8.54 14.70 -0.08
C THR A 131 -7.71 13.59 0.54
N VAL A 132 -6.64 13.95 1.23
CA VAL A 132 -5.80 13.01 1.99
C VAL A 132 -5.90 13.34 3.47
N VAL A 133 -6.23 12.33 4.26
CA VAL A 133 -6.30 12.37 5.72
C VAL A 133 -5.26 11.41 6.26
N THR A 134 -4.48 11.87 7.25
CA THR A 134 -3.53 11.05 8.00
C THR A 134 -4.03 10.88 9.42
N PHE A 135 -3.85 9.71 10.01
CA PHE A 135 -4.36 9.40 11.34
C PHE A 135 -3.21 9.24 12.34
N GLY A 136 -3.33 9.93 13.46
CA GLY A 136 -2.39 9.86 14.57
C GLY A 136 -2.50 8.57 15.38
N PRO A 137 -1.59 8.34 16.35
CA PRO A 137 -1.66 7.18 17.25
C PRO A 137 -2.94 7.10 18.09
N ASP A 138 -3.60 8.23 18.32
CA ASP A 138 -4.88 8.39 19.02
C ASP A 138 -6.11 8.12 18.13
N GLY A 139 -5.90 7.83 16.85
CA GLY A 139 -6.96 7.62 15.87
C GLY A 139 -7.59 8.92 15.34
N GLN A 140 -7.10 10.10 15.74
CA GLN A 140 -7.60 11.35 15.20
C GLN A 140 -7.06 11.59 13.79
N GLY A 141 -7.98 11.91 12.88
CA GLY A 141 -7.67 12.23 11.50
C GLY A 141 -7.33 13.71 11.33
N HIS A 142 -6.21 13.99 10.68
CA HIS A 142 -5.82 15.33 10.25
C HIS A 142 -5.78 15.40 8.73
N THR A 143 -6.42 16.41 8.15
CA THR A 143 -6.35 16.63 6.70
C THR A 143 -4.95 17.11 6.34
N ALA A 144 -4.23 16.30 5.57
CA ALA A 144 -2.89 16.64 5.10
C ALA A 144 -2.93 17.41 3.78
N PHE A 145 -3.91 17.11 2.91
CA PHE A 145 -4.01 17.70 1.58
C PHE A 145 -5.45 17.76 1.08
N VAL A 146 -5.81 18.84 0.41
CA VAL A 146 -7.05 18.99 -0.36
C VAL A 146 -6.73 19.68 -1.67
N ASP A 147 -7.16 19.07 -2.77
CA ASP A 147 -7.09 19.66 -4.10
C ASP A 147 -8.45 19.61 -4.79
N ILE A 148 -8.76 20.67 -5.53
CA ILE A 148 -10.02 20.83 -6.26
C ILE A 148 -9.70 21.44 -7.62
N GLY A 149 -10.03 20.73 -8.68
CA GLY A 149 -9.72 21.16 -10.03
C GLY A 149 -10.70 20.61 -11.06
N LYS A 150 -10.53 21.06 -12.31
CA LYS A 150 -11.19 20.43 -13.46
C LYS A 150 -10.27 19.36 -14.03
N THR A 151 -10.82 18.21 -14.37
CA THR A 151 -10.11 17.13 -15.03
C THR A 151 -10.81 16.72 -16.32
N SER A 152 -10.01 16.35 -17.31
CA SER A 152 -10.41 15.62 -18.51
C SER A 152 -9.88 14.17 -18.51
N ASP A 153 -9.14 13.77 -17.48
CA ASP A 153 -8.57 12.43 -17.27
C ASP A 153 -8.78 11.97 -15.81
N PRO A 154 -9.93 11.35 -15.50
CA PRO A 154 -10.25 10.92 -14.15
C PRO A 154 -9.61 9.56 -13.86
N GLY A 155 -8.65 9.48 -12.94
CA GLY A 155 -8.23 8.14 -12.47
C GLY A 155 -6.93 7.95 -11.69
N VAL A 156 -6.06 8.95 -11.48
CA VAL A 156 -4.75 8.66 -10.88
C VAL A 156 -4.44 9.52 -9.65
N VAL A 157 -4.75 8.99 -8.46
CA VAL A 157 -4.14 9.48 -7.21
C VAL A 157 -3.04 8.52 -6.78
N ARG A 158 -1.81 9.05 -6.82
CA ARG A 158 -0.62 8.40 -6.29
C ARG A 158 -0.42 8.88 -4.86
N VAL A 159 -0.72 8.02 -3.89
CA VAL A 159 -0.14 8.19 -2.56
C VAL A 159 1.28 7.66 -2.65
N ASP A 160 2.26 8.56 -2.47
CA ASP A 160 3.65 8.18 -2.38
C ASP A 160 3.91 7.62 -0.98
N THR A 161 3.96 6.30 -0.87
CA THR A 161 4.30 5.60 0.38
C THR A 161 5.79 5.27 0.47
N GLN A 162 6.65 5.95 -0.30
CA GLN A 162 8.09 5.76 -0.15
C GLN A 162 8.50 6.07 1.30
N SER A 163 8.83 5.00 2.02
CA SER A 163 9.53 5.05 3.30
C SER A 163 10.71 5.99 3.13
N SER A 164 10.68 7.09 3.86
CA SER A 164 11.72 8.11 3.85
C SER A 164 13.06 7.45 4.19
N ALA A 165 13.81 7.07 3.15
CA ALA A 165 15.19 6.67 3.29
C ALA A 165 15.95 7.90 3.76
N LYS A 166 16.44 7.84 5.01
CA LYS A 166 17.31 8.87 5.59
C LYS A 166 18.42 9.21 4.60
N THR A 167 18.42 10.46 4.12
CA THR A 167 19.55 11.00 3.38
C THR A 167 20.70 11.16 4.37
N LYS A 168 21.75 10.34 4.21
CA LYS A 168 23.08 10.65 4.74
C LYS A 168 23.89 11.23 3.58
N LYS A 169 24.22 12.51 3.67
CA LYS A 169 25.59 12.97 3.47
C LYS A 169 25.82 14.28 4.20
#